data_AF-A0A9P7YZ59-F1
#
_entry.id   AF-A0A9P7YZ59-F1
#
_cell.length_a   1.000
_cell.length_b   1.000
_cell.length_c   1.000
_cell.angle_alpha   90.00
_cell.angle_beta   90.00
_cell.angle_gamma   90.00
#
_symmetry.space_group_name_H-M   'P 1'
#
loop_
_entity.id
_entity.type
_entity.pdbx_description
1 polymer ?
#
loop_
_entity_poly.entity_id
_entity_poly.type
_entity_poly.pdbx_seq_one_letter_code
_entity_poly.pdbx_strand_id
1 'polypeptide(L)'
;MTRYEVQKQPKTKWKPRILRVDDSLINLKILEAYLKKLGHNNLMRSIDGKEAHRKVVSAKMPFDLIFMDLAMPICDGFESTELIRKHEKQQSLRTNPAYIVALTSQASEEDQKKAFKSGVDHFVTKPMSLVQLKARLAICEGKYRHEAAEKNVAVSGFVQHYN
;
A
#
# COMPACT_ATOMS: atom_id res chain seq x y z
N MET A 1 45.29 -4.93 -12.67
CA MET A 1 44.26 -4.55 -11.68
C MET A 1 42.91 -4.61 -12.35
N THR A 2 42.21 -5.73 -12.27
CA THR A 2 40.95 -5.97 -12.99
C THR A 2 39.79 -5.43 -12.14
N ARG A 3 39.10 -4.39 -12.63
CA ARG A 3 37.85 -3.90 -12.04
C ARG A 3 36.79 -5.01 -12.19
N TYR A 4 36.30 -5.55 -11.08
CA TYR A 4 35.10 -6.38 -11.08
C TYR A 4 33.90 -5.49 -11.42
N GLU A 5 33.34 -5.67 -12.61
CA GLU A 5 32.01 -5.15 -12.93
C GLU A 5 30.98 -5.95 -12.13
N VAL A 6 30.35 -5.31 -11.15
CA VAL A 6 29.20 -5.86 -10.45
C VAL A 6 28.06 -5.96 -11.47
N GLN A 7 27.83 -7.17 -11.98
CA GLN A 7 26.67 -7.48 -12.81
C GLN A 7 25.41 -7.21 -11.97
N LYS A 8 24.76 -6.06 -12.20
CA LYS A 8 23.45 -5.76 -11.60
C LYS A 8 22.46 -6.77 -12.14
N GLN A 9 22.08 -7.75 -11.31
CA GLN A 9 20.99 -8.66 -11.65
C GLN A 9 19.76 -7.85 -12.08
N PRO A 10 19.02 -8.29 -13.11
CA PRO A 10 17.82 -7.59 -13.54
C PRO A 10 16.83 -7.56 -12.38
N LYS A 11 16.63 -6.37 -11.79
CA LYS A 11 15.63 -6.19 -10.73
C LYS A 11 14.29 -6.61 -11.31
N THR A 12 13.72 -7.70 -10.80
CA THR A 12 12.34 -8.06 -11.10
C THR A 12 11.46 -6.83 -10.85
N LYS A 13 10.68 -6.46 -11.87
CA LYS A 13 9.86 -5.25 -11.83
C LYS A 13 8.75 -5.48 -10.81
N TRP A 14 8.77 -4.74 -9.72
CA TRP A 14 7.73 -4.80 -8.68
C TRP A 14 6.38 -4.38 -9.27
N LYS A 15 5.35 -5.22 -9.10
CA LYS A 15 4.01 -5.03 -9.66
C LYS A 15 2.97 -5.08 -8.52
N PRO A 16 2.88 -4.02 -7.70
CA PRO A 16 2.00 -4.01 -6.54
C PRO A 16 0.53 -4.06 -6.93
N ARG A 17 -0.27 -4.72 -6.10
CA ARG A 17 -1.74 -4.63 -6.09
C ARG A 17 -2.14 -3.38 -5.31
N ILE A 18 -2.70 -2.41 -6.03
CA ILE A 18 -3.05 -1.11 -5.47
C ILE A 18 -4.56 -0.96 -5.40
N LEU A 19 -5.08 -0.65 -4.22
CA LEU A 19 -6.47 -0.23 -4.02
C LEU A 19 -6.53 1.31 -3.92
N ARG A 20 -7.41 1.93 -4.69
CA ARG A 20 -7.69 3.36 -4.66
C ARG A 20 -9.10 3.57 -4.11
N VAL A 21 -9.26 4.39 -3.08
CA VAL A 21 -10.55 4.60 -2.40
C VAL A 21 -10.81 6.10 -2.32
N ASP A 22 -11.88 6.55 -2.95
CA ASP A 22 -12.33 7.95 -2.97
C ASP A 22 -13.77 7.98 -3.51
N ASP A 23 -14.65 8.78 -2.92
CA ASP A 23 -16.04 8.89 -3.37
C ASP A 23 -16.18 9.72 -4.67
N SER A 24 -15.17 10.50 -5.02
CA SER A 24 -15.07 11.20 -6.29
C SER A 24 -14.43 10.33 -7.38
N LEU A 25 -15.24 9.98 -8.38
CA LEU A 25 -14.76 9.30 -9.60
C LEU A 25 -13.66 10.07 -10.33
N ILE A 26 -13.63 11.41 -10.20
CA ILE A 26 -12.61 12.25 -10.81
C ILE A 26 -11.26 12.03 -10.10
N ASN A 27 -11.23 12.03 -8.77
CA ASN A 27 -10.02 11.76 -7.99
C ASN A 27 -9.46 10.36 -8.28
N LEU A 28 -10.34 9.35 -8.34
CA LEU A 28 -9.96 7.99 -8.71
C LEU A 28 -9.29 7.91 -10.08
N LYS A 29 -9.83 8.63 -11.08
CA LYS A 29 -9.28 8.68 -12.44
C LYS A 29 -7.94 9.40 -12.51
N ILE A 30 -7.77 10.52 -11.79
CA ILE A 30 -6.50 11.24 -11.71
C ILE A 30 -5.41 10.34 -11.12
N LEU A 31 -5.71 9.68 -9.99
CA LEU A 31 -4.77 8.76 -9.36
C LEU A 31 -4.47 7.55 -10.28
N GLU A 32 -5.46 7.05 -11.02
CA GLU A 32 -5.23 6.00 -12.04
C GLU A 32 -4.23 6.43 -13.10
N ALA A 33 -4.44 7.61 -13.67
CA ALA A 33 -3.62 8.13 -14.76
C ALA A 33 -2.17 8.28 -14.31
N TYR A 34 -1.96 8.79 -13.09
CA TYR A 34 -0.63 8.90 -12.50
C TYR A 34 0.02 7.54 -12.24
N LEU A 35 -0.70 6.58 -11.67
CA LEU A 35 -0.18 5.23 -11.43
C LEU A 35 0.17 4.50 -12.74
N LYS A 36 -0.69 4.59 -13.76
CA LYS A 36 -0.44 4.02 -15.09
C LYS A 36 0.74 4.68 -15.78
N LYS A 37 0.88 6.01 -15.68
CA LYS A 37 2.04 6.76 -16.20
C LYS A 37 3.36 6.29 -15.57
N LEU A 38 3.32 5.83 -14.32
CA LEU A 38 4.46 5.24 -13.61
C LEU A 38 4.64 3.73 -13.88
N GLY A 39 3.78 3.11 -14.68
CA GLY A 39 3.86 1.71 -15.07
C GLY A 39 3.17 0.73 -14.12
N HIS A 40 2.33 1.20 -13.20
CA HIS A 40 1.54 0.37 -12.29
C HIS A 40 0.12 0.15 -12.86
N ASN A 41 -0.19 -1.10 -13.21
CA ASN A 41 -1.45 -1.45 -13.90
C ASN A 41 -2.39 -2.33 -13.07
N ASN A 42 -1.92 -2.90 -11.95
CA ASN A 42 -2.73 -3.78 -11.10
C ASN A 42 -3.53 -2.95 -10.09
N LEU A 43 -4.55 -2.26 -10.61
CA LEU A 43 -5.30 -1.22 -9.92
C LEU A 43 -6.74 -1.66 -9.68
N MET A 44 -7.18 -1.65 -8.43
CA MET A 44 -8.59 -1.70 -8.06
C MET A 44 -9.04 -0.32 -7.56
N ARG A 45 -10.34 -0.06 -7.67
CA ARG A 45 -11.00 1.15 -7.16
C ARG A 45 -12.09 0.79 -6.17
N SER A 46 -12.44 1.69 -5.27
CA SER A 46 -13.60 1.64 -4.37
C SER A 46 -14.14 3.06 -4.21
N ILE A 47 -15.46 3.21 -4.09
CA ILE A 47 -16.10 4.54 -3.95
C ILE A 47 -16.57 4.86 -2.53
N ASP A 48 -16.40 3.91 -1.61
CA ASP A 48 -16.65 4.11 -0.18
C ASP A 48 -15.78 3.18 0.68
N GLY A 49 -15.73 3.47 1.99
CA GLY A 49 -14.95 2.71 2.97
C GLY A 49 -15.44 1.28 3.23
N LYS A 50 -16.74 0.99 3.11
CA LYS A 50 -17.28 -0.38 3.30
C LYS A 50 -16.93 -1.27 2.12
N GLU A 51 -17.05 -0.74 0.91
CA GLU A 51 -16.62 -1.43 -0.30
C GLU A 51 -15.11 -1.72 -0.25
N ALA A 52 -14.31 -0.77 0.26
CA ALA A 52 -12.87 -0.96 0.40
C ALA A 52 -12.54 -2.10 1.36
N HIS A 53 -13.14 -2.09 2.56
CA HIS A 53 -13.01 -3.17 3.53
C HIS A 53 -13.43 -4.53 2.95
N ARG A 54 -14.61 -4.60 2.32
CA ARG A 54 -15.10 -5.84 1.68
C ARG A 54 -14.13 -6.37 0.63
N LYS A 55 -13.54 -5.48 -0.19
CA LYS A 55 -12.53 -5.84 -1.20
C LYS A 55 -11.26 -6.39 -0.55
N VAL A 56 -10.82 -5.81 0.56
CA VAL A 56 -9.65 -6.31 1.29
C VAL A 56 -9.93 -7.71 1.86
N VAL A 57 -11.06 -7.90 2.52
CA VAL A 57 -11.43 -9.18 3.16
C VAL A 57 -11.62 -10.31 2.16
N SER A 58 -12.24 -10.01 1.01
CA SER A 58 -12.55 -11.03 -0.02
C SER A 58 -11.42 -11.29 -1.01
N ALA A 59 -10.31 -10.54 -0.92
CA ALA A 59 -9.24 -10.68 -1.89
C ALA A 59 -8.45 -11.98 -1.68
N LYS A 60 -8.39 -12.82 -2.72
CA LYS A 60 -7.56 -14.03 -2.73
C LYS A 60 -6.07 -13.73 -2.51
N MET A 61 -5.63 -12.58 -3.01
CA MET A 61 -4.28 -12.07 -2.80
C MET A 61 -4.35 -10.80 -1.96
N PRO A 62 -3.33 -10.53 -1.13
CA PRO A 62 -3.20 -9.26 -0.41
C PRO A 62 -3.10 -8.05 -1.34
N PHE A 63 -3.55 -6.87 -0.87
CA PHE A 63 -3.11 -5.59 -1.43
C PHE A 63 -1.78 -5.19 -0.80
N ASP A 64 -0.91 -4.58 -1.60
CA ASP A 64 0.38 -4.05 -1.15
C ASP A 64 0.25 -2.58 -0.73
N LEU A 65 -0.63 -1.83 -1.42
CA LEU A 65 -0.80 -0.40 -1.25
C LEU A 65 -2.27 -0.01 -1.32
N ILE A 66 -2.71 0.81 -0.36
CA ILE A 66 -4.06 1.39 -0.35
C ILE A 66 -3.92 2.91 -0.27
N PHE A 67 -4.49 3.61 -1.24
CA PHE A 67 -4.74 5.05 -1.13
C PHE A 67 -6.16 5.24 -0.62
N MET A 68 -6.31 5.80 0.58
CA MET A 68 -7.58 5.90 1.29
C MET A 68 -7.99 7.35 1.48
N ASP A 69 -9.09 7.77 0.86
CA ASP A 69 -9.72 9.03 1.23
C ASP A 69 -10.24 8.99 2.67
N LEU A 70 -9.98 10.03 3.46
CA LEU A 70 -10.49 10.13 4.83
C LEU A 70 -11.91 10.69 4.91
N ALA A 71 -12.32 11.55 3.97
CA ALA A 71 -13.63 12.20 4.02
C ALA A 71 -14.60 11.55 3.04
N MET A 72 -15.46 10.65 3.52
CA MET A 72 -16.51 9.99 2.73
C MET A 72 -17.83 9.92 3.51
N PRO A 73 -19.00 10.03 2.86
CA PRO A 73 -20.30 10.24 3.54
C PRO A 73 -20.93 9.02 4.23
N ILE A 74 -20.50 7.77 3.95
CA ILE A 74 -21.18 6.54 4.44
C ILE A 74 -20.32 5.75 5.44
N CYS A 75 -19.05 5.57 5.11
CA CYS A 75 -18.02 4.98 5.98
C CYS A 75 -16.76 5.75 5.62
N ASP A 76 -16.28 6.51 6.59
CA ASP A 76 -15.13 7.38 6.40
C ASP A 76 -13.84 6.55 6.32
N GLY A 77 -12.75 7.18 5.87
CA GLY A 77 -11.49 6.47 5.71
C GLY A 77 -10.87 6.00 7.01
N PHE A 78 -11.25 6.60 8.15
CA PHE A 78 -10.75 6.20 9.46
C PHE A 78 -11.35 4.85 9.85
N GLU A 79 -12.68 4.72 9.82
CA GLU A 79 -13.39 3.48 10.13
C GLU A 79 -12.96 2.35 9.19
N SER A 80 -12.86 2.63 7.89
CA SER A 80 -12.40 1.66 6.90
C SER A 80 -10.99 1.15 7.21
N THR A 81 -10.07 2.05 7.57
CA THR A 81 -8.70 1.70 7.94
C THR A 81 -8.67 0.82 9.18
N GLU A 82 -9.45 1.14 10.22
CA GLU A 82 -9.53 0.34 11.45
C GLU A 82 -10.03 -1.08 11.17
N LEU A 83 -11.08 -1.22 10.36
CA LEU A 83 -11.61 -2.52 9.95
C LEU A 83 -10.58 -3.34 9.16
N ILE A 84 -9.87 -2.69 8.23
CA ILE A 84 -8.78 -3.32 7.46
C ILE A 84 -7.69 -3.81 8.41
N ARG A 85 -7.22 -2.97 9.35
CA ARG A 85 -6.19 -3.36 10.33
C ARG A 85 -6.64 -4.48 11.25
N LYS A 86 -7.91 -4.46 11.68
CA LYS A 86 -8.49 -5.54 12.49
C LYS A 86 -8.48 -6.85 11.73
N HIS A 87 -8.90 -6.85 10.46
CA HIS A 87 -8.84 -8.03 9.61
C HIS A 87 -7.40 -8.53 9.43
N GLU A 88 -6.44 -7.64 9.13
CA GLU A 88 -5.02 -8.00 8.97
C GLU A 88 -4.45 -8.66 10.24
N LYS A 89 -4.79 -8.16 11.43
CA LYS A 89 -4.39 -8.76 12.71
C LYS A 89 -4.99 -10.15 12.94
N GLN A 90 -6.28 -10.31 12.61
CA GLN A 90 -7.00 -11.58 12.81
C GLN A 90 -6.50 -12.70 11.90
N GLN A 91 -5.93 -12.36 10.74
CA GLN A 91 -5.46 -13.37 9.80
C GLN A 91 -4.17 -14.07 10.25
N SER A 92 -3.47 -13.60 11.31
CA SER A 92 -2.27 -14.18 11.98
C SER A 92 -1.11 -14.71 11.10
N LEU A 93 -1.25 -14.66 9.77
CA LEU A 93 -0.41 -15.27 8.74
C LEU A 93 0.09 -14.23 7.73
N ARG A 94 -0.44 -13.00 7.77
CA ARG A 94 0.11 -11.90 6.97
C ARG A 94 1.27 -11.28 7.72
N THR A 95 2.46 -11.70 7.34
CA THR A 95 3.72 -11.02 7.65
C THR A 95 3.77 -9.59 7.10
N ASN A 96 2.82 -9.18 6.24
CA ASN A 96 2.79 -7.83 5.67
C ASN A 96 1.37 -7.22 5.59
N PRO A 97 1.07 -6.22 6.44
CA PRO A 97 -0.07 -5.33 6.29
C PRO A 97 0.04 -4.52 4.99
N ALA A 98 -1.08 -4.15 4.36
CA ALA A 98 -1.02 -3.20 3.25
C ALA A 98 -0.43 -1.85 3.72
N TYR A 99 0.37 -1.20 2.90
CA TYR A 99 0.81 0.17 3.16
C TYR A 99 -0.35 1.12 2.88
N ILE A 100 -0.91 1.75 3.91
CA ILE A 100 -2.09 2.62 3.80
C ILE A 100 -1.66 4.08 3.80
N VAL A 101 -1.89 4.77 2.68
CA VAL A 101 -1.68 6.20 2.51
C VAL A 101 -3.02 6.91 2.55
N ALA A 102 -3.27 7.63 3.63
CA ALA A 102 -4.42 8.51 3.75
C ALA A 102 -4.30 9.71 2.80
N LEU A 103 -5.41 10.05 2.16
CA LEU A 103 -5.61 11.22 1.33
C LEU A 103 -6.64 12.12 2.02
N THR A 104 -6.31 13.39 2.23
CA THR A 104 -7.20 14.35 2.90
C THR A 104 -7.34 15.66 2.12
N SER A 105 -8.43 16.38 2.31
CA SER A 105 -8.53 17.80 1.91
C SER A 105 -8.15 18.74 3.06
N GLN A 106 -8.16 18.27 4.32
CA GLN A 106 -7.86 19.06 5.51
C GLN A 106 -6.69 18.47 6.28
N ALA A 107 -5.67 19.30 6.52
CA ALA A 107 -4.40 18.88 7.10
C ALA A 107 -4.26 19.23 8.59
N SER A 108 -5.38 19.39 9.30
CA SER A 108 -5.33 19.78 10.71
C SER A 108 -4.51 18.76 11.51
N GLU A 109 -3.87 19.22 12.58
CA GLU A 109 -3.09 18.33 13.44
C GLU A 109 -3.97 17.24 14.08
N GLU A 110 -5.23 17.57 14.35
CA GLU A 110 -6.22 16.63 14.86
C GLU A 110 -6.58 15.54 13.84
N ASP A 111 -6.80 15.91 12.58
CA ASP A 111 -7.06 14.95 11.50
C ASP A 111 -5.88 14.01 11.30
N GLN A 112 -4.65 14.53 11.37
CA GLN A 112 -3.43 13.72 11.28
C GLN A 112 -3.35 12.74 12.46
N LYS A 113 -3.57 13.21 13.70
CA LYS A 113 -3.59 12.35 14.89
C LYS A 113 -4.65 11.27 14.78
N LYS A 114 -5.86 11.61 14.33
CA LYS A 114 -6.94 10.65 14.11
C LYS A 114 -6.57 9.63 13.03
N ALA A 115 -5.92 10.07 11.95
CA ALA A 115 -5.51 9.20 10.85
C ALA A 115 -4.49 8.16 11.34
N PHE A 116 -3.44 8.60 12.03
CA PHE A 116 -2.44 7.68 12.58
C PHE A 116 -3.05 6.73 13.62
N LYS A 117 -3.97 7.20 14.47
CA LYS A 117 -4.69 6.34 15.43
C LYS A 117 -5.51 5.24 14.75
N SER A 118 -6.11 5.53 13.60
CA SER A 118 -6.85 4.52 12.80
C SER A 118 -5.94 3.44 12.20
N GLY A 119 -4.63 3.69 12.14
CA GLY A 119 -3.61 2.75 11.66
C GLY A 119 -3.10 3.01 10.24
N VAL A 120 -3.25 4.22 9.71
CA VAL A 120 -2.61 4.61 8.44
C VAL A 120 -1.09 4.63 8.59
N ASP A 121 -0.35 4.27 7.55
CA ASP A 121 1.11 4.36 7.56
C ASP A 121 1.62 5.76 7.20
N HIS A 122 0.85 6.48 6.38
CA HIS A 122 1.22 7.81 5.93
C HIS A 122 -0.01 8.63 5.55
N PHE A 123 0.20 9.93 5.46
CA PHE A 123 -0.84 10.89 5.18
C PHE A 123 -0.34 11.91 4.14
N VAL A 124 -1.19 12.24 3.17
CA VAL A 124 -0.89 13.19 2.10
C VAL A 124 -2.11 14.07 1.85
N THR A 125 -1.88 15.36 1.68
CA THR A 125 -2.93 16.29 1.26
C THR A 125 -3.26 16.12 -0.21
N LYS A 126 -4.54 16.26 -0.53
CA LYS A 126 -5.04 16.28 -1.90
C LYS A 126 -4.86 17.70 -2.50
N PRO A 127 -4.64 17.80 -3.81
CA PRO A 127 -4.35 16.69 -4.72
C PRO A 127 -2.93 16.15 -4.52
N MET A 128 -2.76 14.82 -4.58
CA MET A 128 -1.44 14.20 -4.50
C MET A 128 -0.64 14.48 -5.77
N SER A 129 0.54 15.08 -5.62
CA SER A 129 1.45 15.31 -6.74
C SER A 129 2.11 13.99 -7.21
N LEU A 130 2.56 13.97 -8.47
CA LEU A 130 3.36 12.84 -9.00
C LEU A 130 4.63 12.58 -8.18
N VAL A 131 5.24 13.61 -7.59
CA VAL A 131 6.43 13.49 -6.75
C VAL A 131 6.11 12.76 -5.45
N GLN A 132 5.03 13.16 -4.76
CA GLN A 132 4.55 12.49 -3.56
C GLN A 132 4.17 11.04 -3.86
N LEU A 133 3.46 10.80 -4.97
CA LEU A 133 3.08 9.45 -5.39
C LEU A 133 4.31 8.54 -5.61
N LYS A 134 5.31 9.01 -6.36
CA LYS A 134 6.57 8.28 -6.58
C LYS A 134 7.25 7.94 -5.25
N ALA A 135 7.30 8.89 -4.32
CA ALA A 135 7.89 8.68 -3.01
C ALA A 135 7.15 7.59 -2.22
N ARG A 136 5.80 7.57 -2.26
CA ARG A 136 5.02 6.53 -1.57
C ARG A 136 5.21 5.15 -2.17
N LEU A 137 5.26 5.07 -3.51
CA LEU A 137 5.55 3.82 -4.21
C LEU A 137 6.94 3.29 -3.85
N ALA A 138 7.96 4.15 -3.80
CA ALA A 138 9.32 3.74 -3.45
C ALA A 138 9.43 3.21 -2.01
N ILE A 139 8.74 3.82 -1.05
CA ILE A 139 8.71 3.34 0.34
C ILE A 139 8.02 1.97 0.42
N CYS A 140 6.88 1.82 -0.23
CA CYS A 140 6.14 0.56 -0.28
C CYS A 140 6.97 -0.55 -0.96
N GLU A 141 7.66 -0.24 -2.07
CA GLU A 141 8.59 -1.17 -2.73
C GLU A 141 9.74 -1.58 -1.80
N GLY A 142 10.30 -0.63 -1.04
CA GLY A 142 11.34 -0.90 -0.06
C GLY A 142 10.88 -1.90 1.00
N LYS A 143 9.71 -1.68 1.60
CA LYS A 143 9.10 -2.61 2.56
C LYS A 143 8.93 -4.01 1.96
N TYR A 144 8.37 -4.09 0.75
CA TYR A 144 8.21 -5.36 0.03
C TYR A 144 9.54 -6.11 -0.21
N ARG A 145 10.60 -5.39 -0.61
CA ARG A 145 11.90 -5.99 -0.91
C ARG A 145 12.63 -6.49 0.33
N HIS A 146 12.56 -5.75 1.44
CA HIS A 146 13.15 -6.18 2.72
C HIS A 146 12.54 -7.49 3.21
N GLU A 147 11.21 -7.62 3.16
CA GLU A 147 10.53 -8.84 3.56
C GLU A 147 10.80 -10.03 2.64
N ALA A 148 10.87 -9.80 1.33
CA ALA A 148 11.24 -10.86 0.39
C ALA A 148 12.64 -11.41 0.69
N ALA A 149 13.57 -10.54 1.11
CA ALA A 149 14.91 -10.95 1.53
C ALA A 149 14.87 -11.77 2.84
N GLU A 150 14.12 -11.33 3.85
CA GLU A 150 13.99 -12.07 5.13
C GLU A 150 13.38 -13.46 4.95
N LYS A 151 12.34 -13.59 4.11
CA LYS A 151 11.74 -14.89 3.79
C LYS A 151 12.71 -15.82 3.07
N ASN A 152 13.51 -15.30 2.13
CA ASN A 152 14.51 -16.10 1.43
C ASN A 152 15.62 -16.60 2.38
N VAL A 153 16.05 -15.76 3.34
CA VAL A 153 17.01 -16.15 4.38
C VAL A 153 16.44 -17.24 5.29
N ALA A 154 15.19 -17.09 5.74
CA ALA A 154 14.54 -18.11 6.57
C ALA A 154 14.46 -19.46 5.84
N VAL A 155 14.03 -19.49 4.57
CA VAL A 155 13.94 -20.72 3.77
C VAL A 155 15.32 -21.36 3.57
N SER A 156 16.36 -20.59 3.30
CA SER A 156 17.73 -21.11 3.13
C SER A 156 18.32 -21.69 4.41
N GLY A 157 17.96 -21.15 5.58
CA GLY A 157 18.41 -21.65 6.88
C GLY A 157 17.82 -23.03 7.24
N PHE A 158 16.60 -23.33 6.78
CA PHE A 158 15.98 -24.66 6.98
C PHE A 158 16.60 -25.76 6.10
N VAL A 159 17.18 -25.41 4.95
CA VAL A 159 17.80 -26.39 4.03
C VAL A 159 19.14 -26.91 4.56
N GLN A 160 19.84 -26.18 5.44
CA GLN A 160 21.15 -26.59 5.98
C GLN A 160 21.09 -27.61 7.13
N HIS A 161 19.91 -28.04 7.59
CA HIS A 161 19.75 -29.03 8.67
C HIS A 161 19.27 -30.42 8.19
N TYR A 162 19.23 -30.65 6.88
CA TYR A 162 18.77 -31.91 6.27
C TYR A 162 19.80 -32.58 5.34
N ASN A 163 21.10 -32.44 5.63
CA ASN A 163 22.15 -33.27 5.04
C ASN A 163 23.14 -33.73 6.11
#